data_AF-A0A9W7G537-F1
#
_entry.id   AF-A0A9W7G537-F1
#
_cell.length_a   1.000
_cell.length_b   1.000
_cell.length_c   1.000
_cell.angle_alpha   90.00
_cell.angle_beta   90.00
_cell.angle_gamma   90.00
#
_symmetry.space_group_name_H-M   'P 1'
#
loop_
_entity.id
_entity.type
_entity.pdbx_description
1 polymer ?
#
loop_
_entity_poly.entity_id
_entity_poly.type
_entity_poly.pdbx_seq_one_letter_code
_entity_poly.pdbx_strand_id
1 'polypeptide(L)'
;MDNLLTATFSTRSDADGDPFLAAVNQRGWRVNRNCDDPTCANYDGDTIEVEGICCHPKSAKGVLDEMFNSMSRDNSILDLSRELAKEHGYDEIFHDPQSRVVTFRSPPPTDVRVIVYYTTRTVGTRLLHPRVGMVAQVFCRSVSDEDLRIIFHDPRTHLGYRYQKKKPRGGDEKVDCDEAAVVEDEKMELGRHLAFLDSTIENALGGEVIILKEEREEILESLQSLSSSEESARLWEGQKEKQRAKDELKLELRELRGVNLAWTANLQPFVYDNFASTVISIALGDNLAIAMVYDNGTLSWDGGEMPTDLSNLLYLSRSTLERKRRYHPTYISMGSGGRFYCKFDDGSERYNTNSEMLDDIISNNDVSKCAFGRPGEMAVVLTDGRLLWNFSAPPAFQSAVDVTYEEGGTFIDVTLSPNGFGWFLRGQVGGRETHCFDSTSSAGRAAGLLAQNRKQIKCIYFGDDDETFILRFKDLE
;
A
#
# COMPACT_ATOMS: atom_id res chain seq x y z
N MET A 1 -3.51 -2.00 -62.38
CA MET A 1 -4.56 -0.97 -62.20
C MET A 1 -5.37 -1.43 -61.01
N ASP A 2 -4.96 -1.02 -59.81
CA ASP A 2 -5.68 -1.31 -58.57
C ASP A 2 -5.70 -0.05 -57.73
N ASN A 3 -6.88 0.25 -57.21
CA ASN A 3 -7.27 1.54 -56.65
C ASN A 3 -6.54 1.81 -55.32
N LEU A 4 -5.57 2.72 -55.35
CA LEU A 4 -5.08 3.41 -54.15
C LEU A 4 -6.16 4.41 -53.71
N LEU A 5 -6.81 4.10 -52.58
CA LEU A 5 -7.64 5.06 -51.84
C LEU A 5 -6.70 6.02 -51.10
N THR A 6 -6.45 7.17 -51.71
CA THR A 6 -5.75 8.29 -51.08
C THR A 6 -6.74 9.05 -50.19
N ALA A 7 -6.54 9.03 -48.87
CA ALA A 7 -7.27 9.91 -47.95
C ALA A 7 -6.42 11.18 -47.74
N THR A 8 -6.86 12.29 -48.31
CA THR A 8 -6.23 13.61 -48.16
C THR A 8 -6.84 14.33 -46.97
N PHE A 9 -6.03 14.71 -45.98
CA PHE A 9 -6.47 15.61 -44.91
C PHE A 9 -5.69 16.92 -45.02
N SER A 10 -6.43 18.00 -45.32
CA SER A 10 -5.92 19.37 -45.29
C SER A 10 -6.01 19.89 -43.87
N THR A 11 -4.90 20.17 -43.21
CA THR A 11 -4.90 20.93 -41.96
C THR A 11 -4.55 22.38 -42.28
N ARG A 12 -5.39 23.30 -41.80
CA ARG A 12 -5.15 24.74 -41.88
C ARG A 12 -4.33 25.11 -40.64
N SER A 13 -3.16 25.71 -40.85
CA SER A 13 -2.30 26.18 -39.78
C SER A 13 -2.89 27.40 -39.10
N ASP A 14 -3.57 27.19 -37.98
CA ASP A 14 -3.76 28.22 -36.97
C ASP A 14 -3.19 27.70 -35.65
N ALA A 15 -2.55 28.60 -34.90
CA ALA A 15 -1.51 28.37 -33.91
C ALA A 15 -1.95 27.73 -32.57
N ASP A 16 -2.97 26.88 -32.56
CA ASP A 16 -3.38 26.13 -31.37
C ASP A 16 -3.18 24.63 -31.59
N GLY A 17 -2.49 24.01 -30.63
CA GLY A 17 -1.82 22.71 -30.75
C GLY A 17 -2.59 21.60 -31.46
N ASP A 18 -1.87 20.90 -32.33
CA ASP A 18 -2.35 19.79 -33.14
C ASP A 18 -3.03 18.70 -32.26
N PRO A 19 -4.35 18.49 -32.39
CA PRO A 19 -5.09 17.53 -31.57
C PRO A 19 -4.64 16.08 -31.79
N PHE A 20 -3.98 15.78 -32.92
CA PHE A 20 -3.40 14.47 -33.17
C PHE A 20 -2.17 14.22 -32.29
N LEU A 21 -1.27 15.20 -32.21
CA LEU A 21 -0.09 15.18 -31.34
C LEU A 21 -0.47 15.13 -29.86
N ALA A 22 -1.56 15.80 -29.46
CA ALA A 22 -2.10 15.72 -28.10
C ALA A 22 -2.61 14.30 -27.76
N ALA A 23 -3.29 13.64 -28.70
CA ALA A 23 -3.81 12.28 -28.50
C ALA A 23 -2.70 11.20 -28.47
N VAL A 24 -1.64 11.38 -29.26
CA VAL A 24 -0.46 10.48 -29.28
C VAL A 24 0.35 10.60 -27.98
N ASN A 25 0.57 11.83 -27.48
CA ASN A 25 1.33 12.07 -26.25
C ASN A 25 0.56 11.62 -24.99
N GLN A 26 -0.76 11.78 -24.93
CA GLN A 26 -1.58 11.30 -23.80
C GLN A 26 -1.53 9.78 -23.60
N ARG A 27 -1.07 9.02 -24.61
CA ARG A 27 -0.96 7.55 -24.56
C ARG A 27 0.47 7.03 -24.45
N GLY A 28 1.45 7.92 -24.24
CA GLY A 28 2.84 7.54 -23.95
C GLY A 28 3.65 7.06 -25.16
N TRP A 29 3.21 7.37 -26.39
CA TRP A 29 3.93 6.99 -27.60
C TRP A 29 4.92 8.11 -27.96
N ARG A 30 6.21 7.79 -28.07
CA ARG A 30 7.23 8.76 -28.46
C ARG A 30 7.35 8.83 -29.97
N VAL A 31 7.11 10.01 -30.55
CA VAL A 31 7.54 10.32 -31.92
C VAL A 31 9.04 10.64 -31.84
N ASN A 32 9.88 9.76 -32.39
CA ASN A 32 11.32 9.96 -32.38
C ASN A 32 11.69 11.00 -33.44
N ARG A 33 12.11 12.21 -33.03
CA ARG A 33 12.45 13.32 -33.94
C ARG A 33 13.89 13.28 -34.46
N ASN A 34 14.74 12.40 -33.91
CA ASN A 34 16.14 12.31 -34.32
C ASN A 34 16.41 10.94 -34.96
N CYS A 35 16.31 10.90 -36.28
CA CYS A 35 16.82 9.84 -37.13
C CYS A 35 17.94 10.45 -37.96
N ASP A 36 19.20 10.10 -37.69
CA ASP A 36 20.38 10.54 -38.45
C ASP A 36 20.66 9.65 -39.69
N ASP A 37 19.61 9.05 -40.27
CA ASP A 37 19.72 8.26 -41.50
C ASP A 37 19.46 9.15 -42.74
N PRO A 38 20.46 9.35 -43.63
CA PRO A 38 20.31 10.19 -44.83
C PRO A 38 19.39 9.60 -45.91
N THR A 39 18.79 8.42 -45.68
CA THR A 39 17.75 7.85 -46.56
C THR A 39 16.32 8.21 -46.14
N CYS A 40 16.14 8.88 -44.99
CA CYS A 40 14.85 9.38 -44.54
C CYS A 40 14.60 10.80 -45.07
N ALA A 41 13.43 10.99 -45.70
CA ALA A 41 13.09 12.07 -46.62
C ALA A 41 13.23 13.51 -46.09
N ASN A 42 13.47 14.43 -47.04
CA ASN A 42 13.41 15.88 -46.84
C ASN A 42 11.99 16.31 -46.43
N TYR A 43 11.92 17.14 -45.40
CA TYR A 43 10.71 17.77 -44.90
C TYR A 43 10.37 18.97 -45.79
N ASP A 44 9.34 18.85 -46.64
CA ASP A 44 8.79 19.98 -47.40
C ASP A 44 7.31 20.17 -47.02
N GLY A 45 7.12 21.04 -46.02
CA GLY A 45 5.88 21.79 -45.76
C GLY A 45 4.61 21.04 -45.36
N ASP A 46 4.08 20.16 -46.20
CA ASP A 46 2.62 19.92 -46.22
C ASP A 46 2.19 18.45 -46.42
N THR A 47 3.12 17.48 -46.37
CA THR A 47 2.74 16.06 -46.54
C THR A 47 3.59 15.13 -45.67
N ILE A 48 2.94 14.28 -44.87
CA ILE A 48 3.60 13.17 -44.16
C ILE A 48 3.21 11.87 -44.89
N GLU A 49 4.14 11.32 -45.67
CA GLU A 49 4.04 9.94 -46.14
C GLU A 49 4.64 9.01 -45.08
N VAL A 50 3.85 8.08 -44.57
CA VAL A 50 4.31 7.04 -43.64
C VAL A 50 4.42 5.73 -44.42
N GLU A 51 5.58 5.48 -45.01
CA GLU A 51 5.95 4.13 -45.46
C GLU A 51 6.77 3.41 -44.38
N GLY A 52 6.38 2.16 -44.08
CA GLY A 52 7.22 1.22 -43.34
C GLY A 52 6.86 1.00 -41.87
N ILE A 53 5.69 0.41 -41.60
CA ILE A 53 5.52 -0.38 -40.37
C ILE A 53 5.62 -1.86 -40.74
N CYS A 54 6.83 -2.40 -40.63
CA CYS A 54 7.07 -3.84 -40.64
C CYS A 54 6.58 -4.45 -39.32
N CYS A 55 5.31 -4.86 -39.29
CA CYS A 55 4.76 -5.73 -38.25
C CYS A 55 3.92 -6.82 -38.91
N HIS A 56 4.09 -8.07 -38.43
CA HIS A 56 3.33 -9.26 -38.80
C HIS A 56 1.78 -9.03 -38.79
N PRO A 57 0.99 -9.85 -39.52
CA PRO A 57 -0.32 -9.46 -40.04
C PRO A 57 -1.41 -9.59 -38.98
N LYS A 58 -1.62 -8.54 -38.20
CA LYS A 58 -2.98 -8.07 -37.97
C LYS A 58 -3.04 -6.69 -38.62
N SER A 59 -3.83 -6.57 -39.69
CA SER A 59 -4.01 -5.29 -40.36
C SER A 59 -4.39 -4.24 -39.33
N ALA A 60 -3.80 -3.04 -39.40
CA ALA A 60 -4.13 -1.93 -38.49
C ALA A 60 -5.65 -1.69 -38.41
N LYS A 61 -6.36 -2.00 -39.50
CA LYS A 61 -7.82 -2.06 -39.57
C LYS A 61 -8.45 -3.00 -38.54
N GLY A 62 -7.94 -4.22 -38.34
CA GLY A 62 -8.47 -5.17 -37.36
C GLY A 62 -8.31 -4.69 -35.91
N VAL A 63 -7.21 -4.02 -35.58
CA VAL A 63 -6.99 -3.43 -34.25
C VAL A 63 -7.92 -2.23 -34.02
N LEU A 64 -8.09 -1.37 -35.03
CA LEU A 64 -9.01 -0.24 -34.96
C LEU A 64 -10.47 -0.71 -34.87
N ASP A 65 -10.85 -1.74 -35.61
CA ASP A 65 -12.20 -2.34 -35.55
C ASP A 65 -12.46 -3.00 -34.18
N GLU A 66 -11.49 -3.68 -33.58
CA GLU A 66 -11.60 -4.22 -32.20
C GLU A 66 -11.74 -3.09 -31.17
N MET A 67 -10.98 -2.00 -31.32
CA MET A 67 -11.06 -0.83 -30.45
C MET A 67 -12.41 -0.12 -30.56
N PHE A 68 -12.89 0.12 -31.79
CA PHE A 68 -14.16 0.81 -32.03
C PHE A 68 -15.36 -0.03 -31.54
N ASN A 69 -15.30 -1.36 -31.74
CA ASN A 69 -16.31 -2.29 -31.24
C ASN A 69 -16.30 -2.40 -29.70
N SER A 70 -15.15 -2.25 -29.04
CA SER A 70 -15.11 -2.23 -27.57
C SER A 70 -15.67 -0.92 -27.00
N MET A 71 -15.37 0.24 -27.62
CA MET A 71 -15.90 1.54 -27.20
C MET A 71 -17.43 1.63 -27.37
N SER A 72 -17.98 1.06 -28.45
CA SER A 72 -19.42 1.01 -28.69
C SER A 72 -20.15 0.15 -27.63
N ARG A 73 -19.56 -0.97 -27.21
CA ARG A 73 -20.11 -1.85 -26.16
C ARG A 73 -19.97 -1.29 -24.75
N ASP A 74 -18.90 -0.55 -24.46
CA ASP A 74 -18.69 0.04 -23.13
C ASP A 74 -19.72 1.14 -22.83
N ASN A 75 -20.07 1.94 -23.84
CA ASN A 75 -21.11 2.99 -23.70
C ASN A 75 -22.50 2.40 -23.50
N SER A 76 -22.80 1.24 -24.12
CA SER A 76 -24.13 0.63 -24.02
C SER A 76 -24.52 0.26 -22.58
N ILE A 77 -23.55 -0.09 -21.73
CA ILE A 77 -23.81 -0.47 -20.33
C ILE A 77 -23.99 0.76 -19.45
N LEU A 78 -23.21 1.81 -19.71
CA LEU A 78 -23.37 3.08 -19.00
C LEU A 78 -24.77 3.66 -19.26
N ASP A 79 -25.19 3.65 -20.53
CA ASP A 79 -26.51 4.13 -20.93
C ASP A 79 -27.62 3.27 -20.34
N LEU A 80 -27.52 1.94 -20.43
CA LEU A 80 -28.46 1.01 -19.77
C LEU A 80 -28.55 1.24 -18.26
N SER A 81 -27.42 1.48 -17.58
CA SER A 81 -27.40 1.73 -16.14
C SER A 81 -28.15 3.02 -15.78
N ARG A 82 -28.03 4.07 -16.61
CA ARG A 82 -28.74 5.34 -16.43
C ARG A 82 -30.24 5.20 -16.68
N GLU A 83 -30.62 4.42 -17.69
CA GLU A 83 -32.02 4.10 -17.96
C GLU A 83 -32.67 3.37 -16.78
N LEU A 84 -32.01 2.32 -16.27
CA LEU A 84 -32.49 1.55 -15.11
C LEU A 84 -32.51 2.39 -13.83
N ALA A 85 -31.49 3.22 -13.60
CA ALA A 85 -31.48 4.15 -12.48
C ALA A 85 -32.70 5.07 -12.51
N LYS A 86 -33.00 5.66 -13.69
CA LYS A 86 -34.16 6.52 -13.88
C LYS A 86 -35.48 5.78 -13.70
N GLU A 87 -35.61 4.56 -14.24
CA GLU A 87 -36.79 3.70 -14.12
C GLU A 87 -37.12 3.38 -12.66
N HIS A 88 -36.09 3.09 -11.85
CA HIS A 88 -36.25 2.73 -10.43
C HIS A 88 -36.07 3.91 -9.45
N GLY A 89 -35.99 5.14 -9.96
CA GLY A 89 -35.95 6.36 -9.16
C GLY A 89 -34.65 6.57 -8.37
N TYR A 90 -33.51 6.11 -8.87
CA TYR A 90 -32.19 6.41 -8.31
C TYR A 90 -31.60 7.70 -8.89
N ASP A 91 -30.88 8.45 -8.07
CA ASP A 91 -30.12 9.63 -8.48
C ASP A 91 -28.66 9.27 -8.81
N GLU A 92 -28.13 9.74 -9.94
CA GLU A 92 -26.69 9.66 -10.27
C GLU A 92 -25.93 10.64 -9.36
N ILE A 93 -25.07 10.13 -8.47
CA ILE A 93 -24.34 10.93 -7.48
C ILE A 93 -22.85 11.09 -7.80
N PHE A 94 -22.31 10.26 -8.72
CA PHE A 94 -20.90 10.29 -9.10
C PHE A 94 -20.67 9.59 -10.44
N HIS A 95 -19.86 10.17 -11.30
CA HIS A 95 -19.38 9.54 -12.54
C HIS A 95 -17.91 9.92 -12.79
N ASP A 96 -17.07 8.90 -12.91
CA ASP A 96 -15.66 9.04 -13.25
C ASP A 96 -15.38 8.32 -14.57
N PRO A 97 -15.18 9.06 -15.68
CA PRO A 97 -14.90 8.47 -16.98
C PRO A 97 -13.50 7.84 -17.08
N GLN A 98 -12.55 8.26 -16.23
CA GLN A 98 -11.19 7.72 -16.22
C GLN A 98 -11.15 6.34 -15.57
N SER A 99 -11.78 6.20 -14.39
CA SER A 99 -11.93 4.89 -13.72
C SER A 99 -13.06 4.04 -14.31
N ARG A 100 -13.89 4.64 -15.18
CA ARG A 100 -15.06 4.03 -15.82
C ARG A 100 -16.07 3.50 -14.82
N VAL A 101 -16.46 4.36 -13.90
CA VAL A 101 -17.37 4.07 -12.78
C VAL A 101 -18.49 5.11 -12.72
N VAL A 102 -19.72 4.64 -12.50
CA VAL A 102 -20.87 5.48 -12.16
C VAL A 102 -21.52 4.99 -10.87
N THR A 103 -21.99 5.90 -10.02
CA THR A 103 -22.65 5.56 -8.76
C THR A 103 -24.02 6.21 -8.69
N PHE A 104 -25.02 5.40 -8.33
CA PHE A 104 -26.40 5.79 -8.15
C PHE A 104 -26.81 5.62 -6.68
N ARG A 105 -27.75 6.43 -6.21
CA ARG A 105 -28.28 6.39 -4.84
C ARG A 105 -29.81 6.38 -4.85
N SER A 106 -30.43 5.47 -4.11
CA SER A 106 -31.87 5.47 -3.94
C SER A 106 -32.30 6.59 -2.98
N PRO A 107 -33.51 7.15 -3.15
CA PRO A 107 -34.04 8.15 -2.24
C PRO A 107 -34.25 7.55 -0.83
N PRO A 108 -34.22 8.38 0.22
CA PRO A 108 -34.63 7.96 1.55
C PRO A 108 -36.06 7.36 1.54
N PRO A 109 -36.35 6.35 2.38
CA PRO A 109 -35.57 5.88 3.53
C PRO A 109 -34.61 4.71 3.23
N THR A 110 -34.58 4.16 2.02
CA THR A 110 -33.83 2.93 1.73
C THR A 110 -32.31 3.13 1.69
N ASP A 111 -31.84 4.31 1.27
CA ASP A 111 -30.43 4.74 1.20
C ASP A 111 -29.46 3.67 0.64
N VAL A 112 -29.84 3.06 -0.48
CA VAL A 112 -29.02 2.08 -1.19
C VAL A 112 -28.13 2.79 -2.19
N ARG A 113 -26.86 2.36 -2.31
CA ARG A 113 -25.98 2.80 -3.39
C ARG A 113 -25.64 1.66 -4.33
N VAL A 114 -25.72 1.92 -5.64
CA VAL A 114 -25.33 1.01 -6.71
C VAL A 114 -24.15 1.61 -7.45
N ILE A 115 -23.02 0.92 -7.48
CA ILE A 115 -21.78 1.35 -8.12
C ILE A 115 -21.54 0.44 -9.32
N VAL A 116 -21.54 0.99 -10.53
CA VAL A 116 -21.37 0.23 -11.78
C VAL A 116 -20.02 0.55 -12.41
N TYR A 117 -19.18 -0.48 -12.57
CA TYR A 117 -17.92 -0.45 -13.30
C TYR A 117 -18.18 -0.94 -14.73
N TYR A 118 -18.64 -0.05 -15.62
CA TYR A 118 -19.25 -0.44 -16.90
C TYR A 118 -18.31 -1.22 -17.83
N THR A 119 -16.99 -1.00 -17.76
CA THR A 119 -16.00 -1.78 -18.53
C THR A 119 -15.90 -3.24 -18.11
N THR A 120 -15.95 -3.50 -16.80
CA THR A 120 -15.74 -4.86 -16.26
C THR A 120 -17.05 -5.58 -15.98
N ARG A 121 -18.18 -4.91 -16.24
CA ARG A 121 -19.52 -5.34 -15.84
C ARG A 121 -19.56 -5.76 -14.37
N THR A 122 -18.86 -5.03 -13.51
CA THR A 122 -18.88 -5.27 -12.06
C THR A 122 -19.86 -4.30 -11.42
N VAL A 123 -20.76 -4.80 -10.59
CA VAL A 123 -21.74 -3.99 -9.86
C VAL A 123 -21.54 -4.20 -8.37
N GLY A 124 -21.33 -3.10 -7.64
CA GLY A 124 -21.28 -3.07 -6.19
C GLY A 124 -22.57 -2.50 -5.61
N THR A 125 -23.25 -3.22 -4.72
CA THR A 125 -24.38 -2.69 -3.95
C THR A 125 -23.94 -2.42 -2.51
N ARG A 126 -24.33 -1.26 -1.98
CA ARG A 126 -24.06 -0.84 -0.60
C ARG A 126 -25.39 -0.55 0.08
N LEU A 127 -25.72 -1.32 1.12
CA LEU A 127 -27.01 -1.24 1.81
C LEU A 127 -26.83 -1.36 3.33
N LEU A 128 -27.67 -0.67 4.09
CA LEU A 128 -27.69 -0.80 5.55
C LEU A 128 -28.24 -2.18 5.95
N HIS A 129 -27.48 -2.97 6.71
CA HIS A 129 -27.94 -4.27 7.14
C HIS A 129 -29.00 -4.13 8.24
N PRO A 130 -30.24 -4.65 8.05
CA PRO A 130 -31.37 -4.38 8.94
C PRO A 130 -31.16 -4.86 10.38
N ARG A 131 -30.32 -5.88 10.60
CA ARG A 131 -30.03 -6.41 11.96
C ARG A 131 -28.78 -5.85 12.62
N VAL A 132 -27.81 -5.37 11.83
CA VAL A 132 -26.45 -5.09 12.33
C VAL A 132 -26.19 -3.59 12.37
N GLY A 133 -26.97 -2.77 11.65
CA GLY A 133 -26.73 -1.34 11.50
C GLY A 133 -25.43 -1.01 10.75
N MET A 134 -24.61 -2.01 10.42
CA MET A 134 -23.43 -1.86 9.58
C MET A 134 -23.82 -1.90 8.12
N VAL A 135 -23.05 -1.16 7.31
CA VAL A 135 -23.27 -1.07 5.88
C VAL A 135 -22.65 -2.29 5.20
N ALA A 136 -23.48 -3.19 4.68
CA ALA A 136 -23.04 -4.33 3.90
C ALA A 136 -22.72 -3.89 2.48
N GLN A 137 -21.62 -4.41 1.91
CA GLN A 137 -21.25 -4.18 0.52
C GLN A 137 -21.12 -5.53 -0.20
N VAL A 138 -21.82 -5.68 -1.32
CA VAL A 138 -21.79 -6.88 -2.15
C VAL A 138 -21.27 -6.49 -3.53
N PHE A 139 -20.38 -7.30 -4.11
CA PHE A 139 -19.88 -7.11 -5.47
C PHE A 139 -20.23 -8.30 -6.34
N CYS A 140 -20.89 -8.05 -7.46
CA CYS A 140 -21.19 -9.01 -8.52
C CYS A 140 -20.29 -8.71 -9.72
N ARG A 141 -19.60 -9.71 -10.27
CA ARG A 141 -18.71 -9.57 -11.44
C ARG A 141 -19.38 -10.16 -12.68
N SER A 142 -19.00 -9.67 -13.86
CA SER A 142 -19.51 -10.18 -15.15
C SER A 142 -21.03 -10.17 -15.23
N VAL A 143 -21.64 -9.14 -14.66
CA VAL A 143 -23.09 -8.94 -14.59
C VAL A 143 -23.65 -8.83 -16.00
N SER A 144 -24.61 -9.70 -16.35
CA SER A 144 -25.33 -9.59 -17.62
C SER A 144 -26.28 -8.40 -17.61
N ASP A 145 -26.78 -7.99 -18.78
CA ASP A 145 -27.74 -6.88 -18.87
C ASP A 145 -29.02 -7.20 -18.08
N GLU A 146 -29.42 -8.48 -18.02
CA GLU A 146 -30.57 -8.95 -17.25
C GLU A 146 -30.30 -8.94 -15.74
N ASP A 147 -29.11 -9.38 -15.33
CA ASP A 147 -28.68 -9.29 -13.93
C ASP A 147 -28.67 -7.84 -13.44
N LEU A 148 -28.28 -6.89 -14.32
CA LEU A 148 -28.29 -5.47 -14.00
C LEU A 148 -29.72 -4.99 -13.73
N ARG A 149 -30.71 -5.39 -14.54
CA ARG A 149 -32.14 -5.10 -14.28
C ARG A 149 -32.58 -5.64 -12.94
N ILE A 150 -32.23 -6.88 -12.62
CA ILE A 150 -32.55 -7.52 -11.34
C ILE A 150 -31.95 -6.73 -10.17
N ILE A 151 -30.69 -6.28 -10.28
CA ILE A 151 -30.00 -5.51 -9.23
C ILE A 151 -30.65 -4.15 -9.00
N PHE A 152 -31.05 -3.43 -10.06
CA PHE A 152 -31.71 -2.13 -9.90
C PHE A 152 -33.14 -2.26 -9.34
N HIS A 153 -33.86 -3.33 -9.71
CA HIS A 153 -35.18 -3.65 -9.17
C HIS A 153 -35.12 -4.05 -7.68
N ASP A 154 -34.21 -4.94 -7.31
CA ASP A 154 -33.96 -5.34 -5.92
C ASP A 154 -32.45 -5.49 -5.62
N PRO A 155 -31.82 -4.45 -5.04
CA PRO A 155 -30.39 -4.46 -4.71
C PRO A 155 -29.98 -5.50 -3.66
N ARG A 156 -30.94 -6.14 -2.98
CA ARG A 156 -30.71 -7.23 -2.03
C ARG A 156 -30.65 -8.59 -2.72
N THR A 157 -31.05 -8.69 -3.98
CA THR A 157 -31.02 -9.94 -4.71
C THR A 157 -29.58 -10.44 -4.85
N HIS A 158 -29.35 -11.66 -4.36
CA HIS A 158 -28.07 -12.34 -4.49
C HIS A 158 -28.07 -13.22 -5.75
N LEU A 159 -27.34 -12.82 -6.77
CA LEU A 159 -27.22 -13.56 -8.04
C LEU A 159 -26.36 -14.85 -7.95
N GLY A 160 -26.18 -15.44 -6.76
CA GLY A 160 -25.38 -16.65 -6.58
C GLY A 160 -23.86 -16.49 -6.74
N TYR A 161 -23.37 -15.38 -7.31
CA TYR A 161 -21.95 -15.05 -7.44
C TYR A 161 -21.34 -14.57 -6.11
N ARG A 162 -21.36 -15.42 -5.07
CA ARG A 162 -20.56 -15.12 -3.87
C ARG A 162 -19.10 -15.38 -4.18
N TYR A 163 -18.19 -14.58 -3.60
CA TYR A 163 -16.80 -14.98 -3.48
C TYR A 163 -16.79 -16.34 -2.76
N GLN A 164 -16.55 -17.42 -3.50
CA GLN A 164 -16.14 -18.66 -2.89
C GLN A 164 -14.83 -18.33 -2.17
N LYS A 165 -14.87 -18.29 -0.83
CA LYS A 165 -13.64 -18.24 -0.05
C LYS A 165 -12.78 -19.39 -0.58
N LYS A 166 -11.64 -19.07 -1.21
CA LYS A 166 -10.69 -20.11 -1.62
C LYS A 166 -10.41 -20.92 -0.36
N LYS A 167 -10.76 -22.22 -0.39
CA LYS A 167 -10.34 -23.14 0.67
C LYS A 167 -8.82 -22.95 0.81
N PRO A 168 -8.28 -22.74 2.02
CA PRO A 168 -6.84 -22.68 2.20
C PRO A 168 -6.26 -23.96 1.60
N ARG A 169 -5.26 -23.82 0.72
CA ARG A 169 -4.47 -24.95 0.23
C ARG A 169 -3.63 -25.44 1.41
N GLY A 170 -4.22 -26.28 2.25
CA GLY A 170 -3.49 -27.08 3.24
C GLY A 170 -2.70 -28.13 2.49
N GLY A 171 -1.40 -28.18 2.76
CA GLY A 171 -0.48 -29.15 2.19
C GLY A 171 -0.84 -30.56 2.62
N ASP A 172 -0.70 -31.47 1.66
CA ASP A 172 -0.62 -32.90 1.88
C ASP A 172 0.64 -33.23 2.69
N GLU A 173 0.45 -33.81 3.86
CA GLU A 173 1.34 -34.86 4.35
C GLU A 173 0.44 -35.90 5.01
N LYS A 174 -0.01 -36.86 4.20
CA LYS A 174 -0.72 -38.04 4.66
C LYS A 174 0.29 -38.96 5.35
N VAL A 175 0.19 -39.06 6.67
CA VAL A 175 0.63 -40.24 7.40
C VAL A 175 -0.59 -41.17 7.44
N ASP A 176 -0.48 -42.29 6.76
CA ASP A 176 -1.47 -43.37 6.81
C ASP A 176 -1.42 -44.00 8.21
N CYS A 177 -2.46 -43.75 9.01
CA CYS A 177 -2.73 -44.45 10.26
C CYS A 177 -4.07 -45.19 10.12
N ASP A 178 -4.00 -46.47 9.80
CA ASP A 178 -5.13 -47.42 9.69
C ASP A 178 -5.76 -47.78 11.06
N GLU A 179 -5.99 -46.79 11.93
CA GLU A 179 -6.60 -46.98 13.26
C GLU A 179 -7.94 -46.24 13.43
N ALA A 180 -8.34 -45.42 12.45
CA ALA A 180 -9.59 -44.65 12.50
C ALA A 180 -10.84 -45.45 12.06
N ALA A 181 -10.67 -46.57 11.35
CA ALA A 181 -11.80 -47.36 10.84
C ALA A 181 -12.51 -48.19 11.92
N VAL A 182 -11.80 -48.61 12.98
CA VAL A 182 -12.38 -49.43 14.07
C VAL A 182 -13.22 -48.57 15.03
N VAL A 183 -12.85 -47.29 15.22
CA VAL A 183 -13.55 -46.37 16.13
C VAL A 183 -14.89 -45.89 15.55
N GLU A 184 -15.02 -45.80 14.23
CA GLU A 184 -16.27 -45.40 13.57
C GLU A 184 -17.35 -46.49 13.65
N ASP A 185 -16.98 -47.77 13.55
CA ASP A 185 -17.95 -48.88 13.64
C ASP A 185 -18.47 -49.08 15.07
N GLU A 186 -17.60 -49.00 16.09
CA GLU A 186 -18.02 -49.05 17.49
C GLU A 186 -18.94 -47.87 17.86
N LYS A 187 -18.66 -46.68 17.33
CA LYS A 187 -19.50 -45.49 17.51
C LYS A 187 -20.86 -45.63 16.83
N MET A 188 -20.91 -46.29 15.67
CA MET A 188 -22.16 -46.58 14.98
C MET A 188 -23.01 -47.61 15.75
N GLU A 189 -22.39 -48.63 16.31
CA GLU A 189 -23.07 -49.67 17.09
C GLU A 189 -23.58 -49.12 18.45
N LEU A 190 -22.79 -48.29 19.13
CA LEU A 190 -23.22 -47.55 20.32
C LEU A 190 -24.38 -46.59 20.00
N GLY A 191 -24.37 -45.94 18.84
CA GLY A 191 -25.48 -45.11 18.36
C GLY A 191 -26.79 -45.90 18.18
N ARG A 192 -26.70 -47.14 17.67
CA ARG A 192 -27.87 -48.03 17.53
C ARG A 192 -28.41 -48.50 18.89
N HIS A 193 -27.53 -48.82 19.84
CA HIS A 193 -27.94 -49.19 21.20
C HIS A 193 -28.57 -48.04 21.98
N LEU A 194 -28.05 -46.82 21.84
CA LEU A 194 -28.67 -45.62 22.43
C LEU A 194 -30.07 -45.37 21.84
N ALA A 195 -30.21 -45.44 20.50
CA ALA A 195 -31.51 -45.29 19.85
C ALA A 195 -32.55 -46.35 20.30
N PHE A 196 -32.11 -47.58 20.52
CA PHE A 196 -32.98 -48.66 21.03
C PHE A 196 -33.40 -48.44 22.48
N LEU A 197 -32.48 -47.99 23.34
CA LEU A 197 -32.78 -47.66 24.74
C LEU A 197 -33.72 -46.45 24.84
N ASP A 198 -33.50 -45.40 24.04
CA ASP A 198 -34.37 -44.22 23.99
C ASP A 198 -35.80 -44.59 23.58
N SER A 199 -35.95 -45.48 22.60
CA SER A 199 -37.25 -46.00 22.18
C SER A 199 -37.93 -46.85 23.27
N THR A 200 -37.15 -47.62 24.04
CA THR A 200 -37.68 -48.47 25.11
C THR A 200 -38.14 -47.63 26.32
N ILE A 201 -37.40 -46.56 26.64
CA ILE A 201 -37.73 -45.61 27.72
C ILE A 201 -38.98 -44.80 27.38
N GLU A 202 -39.14 -44.34 26.13
CA GLU A 202 -40.35 -43.65 25.65
C GLU A 202 -41.61 -44.51 25.77
N ASN A 203 -41.50 -45.80 25.49
CA ASN A 203 -42.62 -46.73 25.57
C ASN A 203 -42.99 -47.11 27.02
N ALA A 204 -42.06 -47.02 27.96
CA ALA A 204 -42.25 -47.48 29.34
C ALA A 204 -42.77 -46.39 30.29
N LEU A 205 -42.60 -45.10 29.99
CA LEU A 205 -42.79 -44.01 30.97
C LEU A 205 -43.92 -43.01 30.64
N GLY A 206 -44.65 -43.15 29.53
CA GLY A 206 -45.80 -42.28 29.23
C GLY A 206 -45.44 -40.79 29.05
N GLY A 207 -46.45 -39.94 28.86
CA GLY A 207 -46.30 -38.55 28.39
C GLY A 207 -45.38 -37.61 29.21
N GLU A 208 -45.04 -37.94 30.47
CA GLU A 208 -44.10 -37.15 31.28
C GLU A 208 -42.66 -37.20 30.75
N VAL A 209 -42.23 -38.28 30.09
CA VAL A 209 -40.87 -38.36 29.51
C VAL A 209 -40.72 -37.50 28.26
N ILE A 210 -41.80 -37.28 27.51
CA ILE A 210 -41.78 -36.40 26.33
C ILE A 210 -41.49 -34.97 26.77
N ILE A 211 -42.16 -34.49 27.83
CA ILE A 211 -41.95 -33.15 28.39
C ILE A 211 -40.51 -32.98 28.87
N LEU A 212 -39.96 -33.96 29.60
CA LEU A 212 -38.58 -33.91 30.08
C LEU A 212 -37.53 -33.97 28.96
N LYS A 213 -37.84 -34.61 27.82
CA LYS A 213 -36.96 -34.60 26.64
C LYS A 213 -36.93 -33.24 25.97
N GLU A 214 -38.09 -32.60 25.80
CA GLU A 214 -38.19 -31.23 25.27
C GLU A 214 -37.45 -30.22 26.16
N GLU A 215 -37.65 -30.29 27.49
CA GLU A 215 -36.92 -29.45 28.45
C GLU A 215 -35.39 -29.68 28.39
N ARG A 216 -34.96 -30.94 28.22
CA ARG A 216 -33.53 -31.27 28.07
C ARG A 216 -32.95 -30.69 26.78
N GLU A 217 -33.67 -30.74 25.65
CA GLU A 217 -33.22 -30.16 24.39
C GLU A 217 -33.12 -28.63 24.48
N GLU A 218 -34.10 -27.96 25.09
CA GLU A 218 -34.06 -26.50 25.31
C GLU A 218 -32.86 -26.09 26.18
N ILE A 219 -32.54 -26.87 27.22
CA ILE A 219 -31.35 -26.65 28.06
C ILE A 219 -30.06 -26.87 27.25
N LEU A 220 -29.99 -27.90 26.40
CA LEU A 220 -28.82 -28.16 25.57
C LEU A 220 -28.59 -27.05 24.53
N GLU A 221 -29.64 -26.56 23.89
CA GLU A 221 -29.56 -25.42 22.97
C GLU A 221 -29.11 -24.14 23.71
N SER A 222 -29.66 -23.89 24.90
CA SER A 222 -29.25 -22.78 25.76
C SER A 222 -27.76 -22.88 26.12
N LEU A 223 -27.28 -24.05 26.53
CA LEU A 223 -25.86 -24.30 26.84
C LEU A 223 -24.96 -24.13 25.60
N GLN A 224 -25.38 -24.60 24.43
CA GLN A 224 -24.62 -24.44 23.19
C GLN A 224 -24.54 -22.96 22.75
N SER A 225 -25.62 -22.21 22.93
CA SER A 225 -25.66 -20.77 22.66
C SER A 225 -24.75 -19.99 23.61
N LEU A 226 -24.73 -20.34 24.90
CA LEU A 226 -23.85 -19.76 25.91
C LEU A 226 -22.38 -20.08 25.61
N SER A 227 -22.05 -21.33 25.30
CA SER A 227 -20.70 -21.74 24.90
C SER A 227 -20.20 -20.96 23.68
N SER A 228 -21.04 -20.83 22.63
CA SER A 228 -20.71 -20.07 21.43
C SER A 228 -20.53 -18.57 21.71
N SER A 229 -21.33 -18.02 22.63
CA SER A 229 -21.23 -16.64 23.10
C SER A 229 -19.94 -16.40 23.90
N GLU A 230 -19.58 -17.34 24.80
CA GLU A 230 -18.33 -17.28 25.57
C GLU A 230 -17.10 -17.38 24.67
N GLU A 231 -17.10 -18.28 23.68
CA GLU A 231 -16.01 -18.39 22.70
C GLU A 231 -15.86 -17.10 21.88
N SER A 232 -16.97 -16.52 21.44
CA SER A 232 -16.97 -15.24 20.70
C SER A 232 -16.44 -14.09 21.57
N ALA A 233 -16.81 -14.07 22.86
CA ALA A 233 -16.31 -13.07 23.81
C ALA A 233 -14.80 -13.22 24.05
N ARG A 234 -14.30 -14.45 24.24
CA ARG A 234 -12.85 -14.74 24.38
C ARG A 234 -12.06 -14.34 23.14
N LEU A 235 -12.57 -14.63 21.94
CA LEU A 235 -11.95 -14.21 20.68
C LEU A 235 -11.90 -12.68 20.56
N TRP A 236 -12.98 -12.00 20.93
CA TRP A 236 -13.05 -10.54 20.92
C TRP A 236 -12.07 -9.90 21.92
N GLU A 237 -11.98 -10.44 23.14
CA GLU A 237 -11.03 -9.98 24.16
C GLU A 237 -9.58 -10.18 23.72
N GLY A 238 -9.23 -11.34 23.16
CA GLY A 238 -7.90 -11.60 22.62
C GLY A 238 -7.53 -10.67 21.47
N GLN A 239 -8.47 -10.32 20.59
CA GLN A 239 -8.25 -9.31 19.54
C GLN A 239 -8.01 -7.92 20.12
N LYS A 240 -8.77 -7.55 21.15
CA LYS A 240 -8.63 -6.26 21.84
C LYS A 240 -7.29 -6.13 22.56
N GLU A 241 -6.83 -7.19 23.23
CA GLU A 241 -5.52 -7.22 23.88
C GLU A 241 -4.37 -7.12 22.87
N LYS A 242 -4.45 -7.89 21.77
CA LYS A 242 -3.49 -7.79 20.67
C LYS A 242 -3.44 -6.38 20.07
N GLN A 243 -4.59 -5.72 19.95
CA GLN A 243 -4.65 -4.34 19.47
C GLN A 243 -4.04 -3.35 20.47
N ARG A 244 -4.31 -3.51 21.77
CA ARG A 244 -3.69 -2.69 22.84
C ARG A 244 -2.18 -2.83 22.85
N ALA A 245 -1.65 -4.05 22.81
CA ALA A 245 -0.21 -4.30 22.76
C ALA A 245 0.44 -3.66 21.51
N LYS A 246 -0.26 -3.72 20.37
CA LYS A 246 0.20 -3.06 19.14
C LYS A 246 0.21 -1.53 19.28
N ASP A 247 -0.80 -0.95 19.91
CA ASP A 247 -0.90 0.50 20.12
C ASP A 247 0.12 1.01 21.15
N GLU A 248 0.40 0.21 22.19
CA GLU A 248 1.46 0.47 23.18
C GLU A 248 2.86 0.44 22.54
N LEU A 249 3.16 -0.61 21.75
CA LEU A 249 4.40 -0.69 20.98
C LEU A 249 4.55 0.50 20.02
N LYS A 250 3.45 0.92 19.37
CA LYS A 250 3.46 2.12 18.52
C LYS A 250 3.80 3.37 19.30
N LEU A 251 3.29 3.51 20.52
CA LEU A 251 3.59 4.67 21.37
C LEU A 251 5.07 4.67 21.79
N GLU A 252 5.60 3.53 22.22
CA GLU A 252 7.02 3.38 22.57
C GLU A 252 7.93 3.75 21.39
N LEU A 253 7.63 3.23 20.19
CA LEU A 253 8.36 3.57 18.98
C LEU A 253 8.28 5.05 18.60
N ARG A 254 7.18 5.75 18.96
CA ARG A 254 7.06 7.20 18.75
C ARG A 254 7.96 7.96 19.71
N GLU A 255 8.01 7.57 20.97
CA GLU A 255 8.92 8.19 21.95
C GLU A 255 10.39 8.04 21.56
N LEU A 256 10.76 6.85 21.04
CA LEU A 256 12.11 6.58 20.55
C LEU A 256 12.50 7.45 19.34
N ARG A 257 11.54 7.94 18.56
CA ARG A 257 11.80 8.76 17.36
C ARG A 257 11.75 10.26 17.62
N GLY A 258 11.22 10.68 18.77
CA GLY A 258 10.94 12.09 19.07
C GLY A 258 9.54 12.49 18.61
N VAL A 259 8.86 13.25 19.45
CA VAL A 259 7.46 13.68 19.27
C VAL A 259 7.35 15.10 18.75
N ASN A 260 8.41 15.90 18.89
CA ASN A 260 8.46 17.30 18.51
C ASN A 260 9.38 17.48 17.29
N LEU A 261 9.11 18.53 16.51
CA LEU A 261 9.94 18.95 15.39
C LEU A 261 10.48 20.37 15.55
N ALA A 262 11.69 20.58 15.04
CA ALA A 262 12.21 21.89 14.68
C ALA A 262 12.78 21.79 13.26
N TRP A 263 12.59 22.82 12.43
CA TRP A 263 13.03 22.81 11.03
C TRP A 263 13.32 24.24 10.57
N THR A 264 13.98 24.37 9.42
CA THR A 264 14.27 25.69 8.84
C THR A 264 13.15 26.19 7.93
N ALA A 265 13.04 27.51 7.78
CA ALA A 265 11.87 28.16 7.20
C ALA A 265 11.52 27.71 5.77
N ASN A 266 12.52 27.28 4.99
CA ASN A 266 12.33 26.87 3.60
C ASN A 266 11.47 25.60 3.43
N LEU A 267 11.27 24.82 4.50
CA LEU A 267 10.50 23.57 4.48
C LEU A 267 9.06 23.73 5.00
N GLN A 268 8.63 24.96 5.33
CA GLN A 268 7.47 25.22 6.19
C GLN A 268 6.15 24.57 5.74
N PRO A 269 5.64 24.73 4.49
CA PRO A 269 4.28 24.28 4.20
C PRO A 269 4.15 22.76 4.23
N PHE A 270 5.04 22.05 3.54
CA PHE A 270 4.93 20.60 3.42
C PHE A 270 5.15 19.89 4.76
N VAL A 271 6.22 20.26 5.49
CA VAL A 271 6.55 19.61 6.76
C VAL A 271 5.45 19.87 7.79
N TYR A 272 4.92 21.09 7.85
CA TYR A 272 3.84 21.44 8.77
C TYR A 272 2.55 20.68 8.45
N ASP A 273 2.17 20.59 7.17
CA ASP A 273 0.91 19.97 6.76
C ASP A 273 0.93 18.43 6.85
N ASN A 274 2.12 17.82 6.72
CA ASN A 274 2.25 16.36 6.61
C ASN A 274 2.87 15.71 7.84
N PHE A 275 3.53 16.45 8.72
CA PHE A 275 4.08 15.86 9.92
C PHE A 275 2.97 15.44 10.90
N ALA A 276 3.05 14.20 11.33
CA ALA A 276 2.17 13.62 12.31
C ALA A 276 2.96 12.71 13.25
N SER A 277 2.39 12.40 14.42
CA SER A 277 2.96 11.42 15.34
C SER A 277 3.12 10.03 14.74
N THR A 278 2.46 9.75 13.61
CA THR A 278 2.57 8.50 12.86
C THR A 278 3.78 8.46 11.92
N VAL A 279 4.51 9.55 11.70
CA VAL A 279 5.67 9.56 10.79
C VAL A 279 6.84 8.80 11.42
N ILE A 280 7.28 7.73 10.77
CA ILE A 280 8.31 6.81 11.25
C ILE A 280 9.69 7.05 10.64
N SER A 281 9.74 7.65 9.45
CA SER A 281 10.97 7.99 8.74
C SER A 281 10.73 9.25 7.91
N ILE A 282 11.71 10.14 7.91
CA ILE A 282 11.77 11.31 7.04
C ILE A 282 13.05 11.12 6.22
N ALA A 283 13.01 11.43 4.93
CA ALA A 283 14.17 11.50 4.07
C ALA A 283 14.19 12.85 3.36
N LEU A 284 15.36 13.46 3.31
CA LEU A 284 15.65 14.66 2.54
C LEU A 284 16.62 14.28 1.42
N GLY A 285 16.27 14.61 0.19
CA GLY A 285 17.07 14.36 -1.00
C GLY A 285 17.56 15.67 -1.62
N ASP A 286 18.15 15.54 -2.81
CA ASP A 286 18.55 16.70 -3.62
C ASP A 286 17.34 17.58 -3.97
N ASN A 287 17.59 18.86 -4.22
CA ASN A 287 16.57 19.83 -4.65
C ASN A 287 15.39 19.88 -3.67
N LEU A 288 15.70 19.81 -2.37
CA LEU A 288 14.75 19.84 -1.27
C LEU A 288 13.70 18.73 -1.27
N ALA A 289 13.89 17.63 -2.02
CA ALA A 289 12.90 16.55 -2.05
C ALA A 289 12.67 15.97 -0.65
N ILE A 290 11.42 16.01 -0.15
CA ILE A 290 11.06 15.50 1.17
C ILE A 290 10.17 14.27 1.00
N ALA A 291 10.50 13.17 1.66
CA ALA A 291 9.62 12.01 1.79
C ALA A 291 9.33 11.72 3.27
N MET A 292 8.07 11.49 3.62
CA MET A 292 7.65 11.06 4.95
C MET A 292 6.92 9.72 4.88
N VAL A 293 7.41 8.76 5.66
CA VAL A 293 6.83 7.43 5.79
C VAL A 293 6.02 7.36 7.08
N TYR A 294 4.81 6.81 7.03
CA TYR A 294 3.91 6.69 8.17
C TYR A 294 3.80 5.25 8.69
N ASP A 295 3.42 5.08 9.95
CA ASP A 295 3.31 3.78 10.65
C ASP A 295 2.22 2.84 10.09
N ASN A 296 1.35 3.36 9.24
CA ASN A 296 0.33 2.62 8.49
C ASN A 296 0.85 2.20 7.09
N GLY A 297 2.12 2.45 6.80
CA GLY A 297 2.76 2.12 5.53
C GLY A 297 2.39 3.06 4.37
N THR A 298 1.72 4.17 4.67
CA THR A 298 1.50 5.25 3.70
C THR A 298 2.73 6.16 3.62
N LEU A 299 2.72 7.02 2.61
CA LEU A 299 3.83 7.89 2.24
C LEU A 299 3.25 9.21 1.71
N SER A 300 3.87 10.32 2.09
CA SER A 300 3.73 11.64 1.47
C SER A 300 5.08 12.13 0.98
N TRP A 301 5.09 12.92 -0.09
CA TRP A 301 6.28 13.64 -0.56
C TRP A 301 5.86 14.99 -1.15
N ASP A 302 6.75 15.96 -1.14
CA ASP A 302 6.48 17.38 -1.45
C ASP A 302 6.43 17.71 -2.95
N GLY A 303 6.71 16.72 -3.78
CA GLY A 303 6.79 16.89 -5.23
C GLY A 303 8.15 17.39 -5.72
N GLY A 304 9.15 17.50 -4.84
CA GLY A 304 10.54 17.72 -5.24
C GLY A 304 11.09 16.58 -6.10
N GLU A 305 12.33 16.72 -6.56
CA GLU A 305 12.99 15.76 -7.45
C GLU A 305 13.42 14.48 -6.70
N MET A 306 12.43 13.70 -6.24
CA MET A 306 12.68 12.38 -5.67
C MET A 306 13.35 11.49 -6.74
N PRO A 307 14.37 10.67 -6.37
CA PRO A 307 15.05 9.82 -7.33
C PRO A 307 14.06 8.99 -8.15
N THR A 308 14.18 9.02 -9.48
CA THR A 308 13.20 8.40 -10.40
C THR A 308 12.93 6.94 -10.05
N ASP A 309 13.97 6.16 -9.73
CA ASP A 309 13.85 4.75 -9.35
C ASP A 309 13.12 4.56 -8.02
N LEU A 310 13.36 5.44 -7.04
CA LEU A 310 12.62 5.46 -5.78
C LEU A 310 11.16 5.84 -6.03
N SER A 311 10.91 6.86 -6.87
CA SER A 311 9.55 7.27 -7.24
C SER A 311 8.78 6.12 -7.90
N ASN A 312 9.41 5.40 -8.81
CA ASN A 312 8.82 4.25 -9.51
C ASN A 312 8.58 3.12 -8.52
N LEU A 313 9.54 2.82 -7.64
CA LEU A 313 9.39 1.81 -6.59
C LEU A 313 8.19 2.12 -5.69
N LEU A 314 8.02 3.38 -5.29
CA LEU A 314 6.94 3.83 -4.41
C LEU A 314 5.60 3.99 -5.17
N TYR A 315 5.60 4.34 -6.45
CA TYR A 315 4.39 4.56 -7.25
C TYR A 315 3.82 3.26 -7.85
N LEU A 316 4.68 2.35 -8.32
CA LEU A 316 4.27 1.02 -8.81
C LEU A 316 3.61 0.19 -7.71
N SER A 317 3.94 0.45 -6.45
CA SER A 317 3.21 -0.11 -5.30
C SER A 317 1.72 0.27 -5.28
N ARG A 318 1.31 1.34 -5.97
CA ARG A 318 -0.06 1.89 -5.95
C ARG A 318 -0.96 1.43 -7.10
N SER A 319 -0.46 1.19 -8.31
CA SER A 319 -1.28 1.31 -9.53
C SER A 319 -1.84 0.04 -10.21
N THR A 320 -1.47 -1.20 -9.87
CA THR A 320 -2.04 -2.39 -10.57
C THR A 320 -2.27 -3.62 -9.67
N LEU A 321 -2.97 -4.63 -10.22
CA LEU A 321 -3.50 -5.84 -9.57
C LEU A 321 -2.52 -6.68 -8.71
N GLU A 322 -1.22 -6.34 -8.68
CA GLU A 322 -0.23 -6.92 -7.77
C GLU A 322 -0.36 -6.45 -6.31
N ARG A 323 -1.47 -5.77 -5.96
CA ARG A 323 -1.92 -5.40 -4.60
C ARG A 323 -1.80 -6.48 -3.52
N LYS A 324 -1.55 -7.75 -3.86
CA LYS A 324 -1.43 -8.85 -2.89
C LYS A 324 -0.08 -8.95 -2.21
N ARG A 325 0.95 -8.24 -2.68
CA ARG A 325 2.25 -8.13 -2.00
C ARG A 325 2.62 -6.66 -1.84
N ARG A 326 1.76 -5.93 -1.12
CA ARG A 326 2.07 -4.55 -0.71
C ARG A 326 3.07 -4.63 0.42
N TYR A 327 4.33 -4.40 0.09
CA TYR A 327 5.34 -4.12 1.08
C TYR A 327 5.28 -2.63 1.40
N HIS A 328 5.17 -2.33 2.68
CA HIS A 328 5.08 -0.96 3.14
C HIS A 328 6.49 -0.47 3.50
N PRO A 329 6.94 0.68 2.98
CA PRO A 329 8.22 1.21 3.39
C PRO A 329 8.18 1.48 4.90
N THR A 330 9.25 1.11 5.60
CA THR A 330 9.45 1.33 7.04
C THR A 330 10.57 2.32 7.30
N TYR A 331 11.49 2.48 6.34
CA TYR A 331 12.58 3.42 6.39
C TYR A 331 12.98 3.83 4.97
N ILE A 332 13.21 5.13 4.77
CA ILE A 332 13.79 5.68 3.56
C ILE A 332 14.97 6.58 3.96
N SER A 333 16.03 6.53 3.17
CA SER A 333 17.16 7.45 3.18
C SER A 333 17.44 7.87 1.76
N MET A 334 17.68 9.16 1.55
CA MET A 334 18.03 9.73 0.26
C MET A 334 19.40 10.39 0.39
N GLY A 335 20.16 10.36 -0.70
CA GLY A 335 21.47 10.97 -0.81
C GLY A 335 21.65 11.60 -2.16
N SER A 336 22.77 12.31 -2.31
CA SER A 336 23.03 13.05 -3.54
C SER A 336 23.23 12.17 -4.77
N GLY A 337 22.85 12.68 -5.93
CA GLY A 337 22.98 12.00 -7.22
C GLY A 337 21.96 10.88 -7.40
N GLY A 338 20.77 11.01 -6.82
CA GLY A 338 19.71 10.01 -6.94
C GLY A 338 19.90 8.76 -6.09
N ARG A 339 20.86 8.76 -5.16
CA ARG A 339 21.11 7.63 -4.27
C ARG A 339 19.98 7.48 -3.27
N PHE A 340 19.58 6.24 -3.00
CA PHE A 340 18.61 5.97 -1.95
C PHE A 340 18.79 4.59 -1.34
N TYR A 341 18.23 4.42 -0.16
CA TYR A 341 18.04 3.14 0.52
C TYR A 341 16.62 3.12 1.11
N CYS A 342 15.90 2.03 0.87
CA CYS A 342 14.52 1.83 1.31
C CYS A 342 14.38 0.43 1.89
N LYS A 343 13.93 0.35 3.15
CA LYS A 343 13.60 -0.90 3.84
C LYS A 343 12.09 -1.03 3.95
N PHE A 344 11.58 -2.24 3.78
CA PHE A 344 10.16 -2.55 3.82
C PHE A 344 9.79 -3.38 5.07
N ASP A 345 8.49 -3.51 5.33
CA ASP A 345 7.93 -4.22 6.49
C ASP A 345 8.08 -5.75 6.43
N ASP A 346 8.29 -6.32 5.25
CA ASP A 346 8.65 -7.73 5.07
C ASP A 346 10.15 -8.01 5.27
N GLY A 347 10.93 -6.97 5.60
CA GLY A 347 12.39 -7.04 5.74
C GLY A 347 13.13 -6.96 4.40
N SER A 348 12.44 -6.86 3.26
CA SER A 348 13.11 -6.65 1.99
C SER A 348 13.70 -5.24 1.88
N GLU A 349 14.75 -5.13 1.07
CA GLU A 349 15.52 -3.90 0.91
C GLU A 349 15.67 -3.57 -0.58
N ARG A 350 15.63 -2.27 -0.89
CA ARG A 350 15.85 -1.72 -2.22
C ARG A 350 16.69 -0.47 -2.10
N TYR A 351 17.66 -0.33 -2.98
CA TYR A 351 18.58 0.79 -2.95
C TYR A 351 19.09 1.06 -4.36
N ASN A 352 19.54 2.28 -4.57
CA ASN A 352 20.29 2.66 -5.76
C ASN A 352 21.57 3.35 -5.30
N THR A 353 22.70 2.69 -5.50
CA THR A 353 24.03 3.23 -5.28
C THR A 353 25.00 2.52 -6.21
N ASN A 354 26.08 3.19 -6.60
CA ASN A 354 27.20 2.58 -7.33
C ASN A 354 28.29 2.07 -6.36
N SER A 355 27.88 1.56 -5.19
CA SER A 355 28.82 1.20 -4.10
C SER A 355 28.85 -0.30 -3.87
N GLU A 356 29.92 -0.95 -4.34
CA GLU A 356 30.20 -2.38 -4.08
C GLU A 356 30.24 -2.70 -2.58
N MET A 357 30.67 -1.75 -1.76
CA MET A 357 30.69 -1.91 -0.31
C MET A 357 29.29 -2.00 0.28
N LEU A 358 28.29 -1.28 -0.26
CA LEU A 358 26.93 -1.39 0.26
C LEU A 358 26.33 -2.75 -0.12
N ASP A 359 26.61 -3.23 -1.34
CA ASP A 359 26.22 -4.56 -1.79
C ASP A 359 26.79 -5.65 -0.88
N ASP A 360 28.08 -5.55 -0.51
CA ASP A 360 28.72 -6.48 0.42
C ASP A 360 28.12 -6.40 1.83
N ILE A 361 27.88 -5.20 2.35
CA ILE A 361 27.26 -5.01 3.67
C ILE A 361 25.86 -5.65 3.71
N ILE A 362 25.00 -5.35 2.73
CA ILE A 362 23.62 -5.84 2.67
C ILE A 362 23.58 -7.36 2.43
N SER A 363 24.52 -7.90 1.64
CA SER A 363 24.58 -9.34 1.39
C SER A 363 24.98 -10.15 2.61
N ASN A 364 25.76 -9.57 3.53
CA ASN A 364 26.34 -10.27 4.67
C ASN A 364 25.75 -9.88 6.02
N ASN A 365 24.93 -8.83 6.10
CA ASN A 365 24.43 -8.29 7.36
C ASN A 365 22.98 -7.79 7.21
N ASP A 366 22.28 -7.70 8.34
CA ASP A 366 20.95 -7.07 8.40
C ASP A 366 21.11 -5.58 8.76
N VAL A 367 20.65 -4.71 7.87
CA VAL A 367 20.86 -3.26 7.96
C VAL A 367 19.71 -2.60 8.72
N SER A 368 20.02 -1.85 9.76
CA SER A 368 19.03 -1.06 10.51
C SER A 368 18.84 0.33 9.87
N LYS A 369 19.94 1.02 9.60
CA LYS A 369 19.96 2.39 9.03
C LYS A 369 21.06 2.51 7.99
N CYS A 370 20.79 3.33 6.98
CA CYS A 370 21.76 3.76 5.99
C CYS A 370 21.65 5.28 5.81
N ALA A 371 22.78 5.98 5.80
CA ALA A 371 22.88 7.41 5.57
C ALA A 371 23.89 7.70 4.48
N PHE A 372 23.58 8.68 3.63
CA PHE A 372 24.43 9.08 2.51
C PHE A 372 24.99 10.48 2.76
N GLY A 373 26.31 10.62 2.64
CA GLY A 373 27.00 11.92 2.69
C GLY A 373 27.23 12.47 1.29
N ARG A 374 28.43 13.01 1.02
CA ARG A 374 28.86 13.40 -0.33
C ARG A 374 28.81 12.20 -1.30
N PRO A 375 28.89 12.42 -2.63
CA PRO A 375 28.94 11.32 -3.59
C PRO A 375 30.01 10.28 -3.21
N GLY A 376 29.57 9.03 -3.04
CA GLY A 376 30.43 7.91 -2.59
C GLY A 376 30.53 7.72 -1.08
N GLU A 377 30.18 8.72 -0.27
CA GLU A 377 30.19 8.64 1.19
C GLU A 377 28.90 8.00 1.72
N MET A 378 29.05 7.10 2.69
CA MET A 378 27.92 6.47 3.38
C MET A 378 28.30 5.99 4.78
N ALA A 379 27.29 5.85 5.64
CA ALA A 379 27.36 5.17 6.93
C ALA A 379 26.16 4.23 7.08
N VAL A 380 26.39 3.06 7.70
CA VAL A 380 25.40 2.00 7.86
C VAL A 380 25.43 1.51 9.30
N VAL A 381 24.28 1.54 9.96
CA VAL A 381 24.07 0.90 11.27
C VAL A 381 23.41 -0.45 11.03
N LEU A 382 24.02 -1.51 11.55
CA LEU A 382 23.50 -2.87 11.51
C LEU A 382 22.47 -3.10 12.61
N THR A 383 21.66 -4.15 12.50
CA THR A 383 20.67 -4.48 13.54
C THR A 383 21.27 -4.95 14.86
N ASP A 384 22.54 -5.37 14.86
CA ASP A 384 23.33 -5.63 16.07
C ASP A 384 23.93 -4.37 16.70
N GLY A 385 23.72 -3.19 16.10
CA GLY A 385 24.19 -1.91 16.59
C GLY A 385 25.62 -1.54 16.18
N ARG A 386 26.31 -2.35 15.38
CA ARG A 386 27.59 -1.94 14.79
C ARG A 386 27.38 -0.86 13.72
N LEU A 387 28.31 0.09 13.66
CA LEU A 387 28.39 1.14 12.65
C LEU A 387 29.56 0.85 11.69
N LEU A 388 29.25 0.81 10.39
CA LEU A 388 30.20 0.69 9.29
C LEU A 388 30.13 1.96 8.43
N TRP A 389 31.23 2.43 7.87
CA TRP A 389 31.21 3.63 7.03
C TRP A 389 32.28 3.63 5.94
N ASN A 390 32.03 4.39 4.87
CA ASN A 390 32.93 4.58 3.73
C ASN A 390 33.15 6.07 3.47
N PHE A 391 33.91 6.75 4.33
CA PHE A 391 34.33 8.13 4.09
C PHE A 391 35.50 8.50 5.00
N SER A 392 36.20 9.58 4.65
CA SER A 392 37.21 10.18 5.53
C SER A 392 36.52 10.91 6.68
N ALA A 393 36.21 10.16 7.74
CA ALA A 393 35.51 10.66 8.90
C ALA A 393 36.21 11.87 9.54
N PRO A 394 35.49 12.97 9.83
CA PRO A 394 36.03 14.06 10.63
C PRO A 394 36.54 13.53 12.00
N PRO A 395 37.62 14.08 12.57
CA PRO A 395 38.15 13.61 13.85
C PRO A 395 37.11 13.55 14.96
N ALA A 396 36.19 14.52 15.02
CA ALA A 396 35.11 14.54 16.00
C ALA A 396 34.10 13.38 15.81
N PHE A 397 33.82 12.97 14.56
CA PHE A 397 33.00 11.80 14.27
C PHE A 397 33.72 10.54 14.76
N GLN A 398 35.00 10.39 14.38
CA GLN A 398 35.81 9.24 14.78
C GLN A 398 35.89 9.11 16.31
N SER A 399 36.19 10.20 17.03
CA SER A 399 36.24 10.20 18.49
C SER A 399 34.89 9.83 19.12
N ALA A 400 33.77 10.29 18.57
CA ALA A 400 32.44 9.88 19.05
C ALA A 400 32.19 8.39 18.86
N VAL A 401 32.66 7.82 17.74
CA VAL A 401 32.55 6.39 17.46
C VAL A 401 33.42 5.57 18.41
N ASP A 402 34.69 5.96 18.57
CA ASP A 402 35.67 5.27 19.41
C ASP A 402 35.20 5.23 20.87
N VAL A 403 34.78 6.36 21.43
CA VAL A 403 34.24 6.43 22.81
C VAL A 403 33.05 5.51 22.99
N THR A 404 32.12 5.48 22.01
CA THR A 404 30.93 4.62 22.10
C THR A 404 31.34 3.14 22.15
N TYR A 405 32.30 2.71 21.33
CA TYR A 405 32.76 1.32 21.34
C TYR A 405 33.62 0.97 22.56
N GLU A 406 34.50 1.86 23.02
CA GLU A 406 35.32 1.66 24.22
C GLU A 406 34.46 1.44 25.47
N GLU A 407 33.30 2.12 25.54
CA GLU A 407 32.33 1.96 26.62
C GLU A 407 31.34 0.80 26.39
N GLY A 408 31.55 -0.02 25.35
CA GLY A 408 30.71 -1.18 25.02
C GLY A 408 29.31 -0.82 24.53
N GLY A 409 29.16 0.35 23.91
CA GLY A 409 27.90 0.85 23.38
C GLY A 409 27.53 0.32 21.99
N THR A 410 26.31 0.64 21.58
CA THR A 410 25.73 0.30 20.27
C THR A 410 25.18 1.55 19.59
N PHE A 411 25.15 1.56 18.25
CA PHE A 411 24.53 2.62 17.47
C PHE A 411 23.07 2.30 17.16
N ILE A 412 22.24 3.33 17.21
CA ILE A 412 20.81 3.29 16.92
C ILE A 412 20.52 4.02 15.62
N ASP A 413 21.18 5.16 15.40
CA ASP A 413 20.92 6.02 14.25
C ASP A 413 22.18 6.73 13.77
N VAL A 414 22.23 6.99 12.47
CA VAL A 414 23.27 7.78 11.82
C VAL A 414 22.64 8.57 10.68
N THR A 415 23.06 9.81 10.54
CA THR A 415 22.68 10.69 9.43
C THR A 415 23.88 11.51 9.01
N LEU A 416 24.08 11.64 7.71
CA LEU A 416 25.18 12.40 7.11
C LEU A 416 24.59 13.52 6.27
N SER A 417 25.29 14.65 6.22
CA SER A 417 24.91 15.74 5.31
C SER A 417 25.39 15.44 3.88
N PRO A 418 24.53 15.57 2.86
CA PRO A 418 24.90 15.44 1.44
C PRO A 418 26.05 16.36 1.01
N ASN A 419 26.21 17.53 1.63
CA ASN A 419 27.31 18.47 1.35
C ASN A 419 28.60 18.18 2.13
N GLY A 420 28.59 17.21 3.05
CA GLY A 420 29.72 16.86 3.91
C GLY A 420 29.93 17.77 5.12
N PHE A 421 29.09 18.79 5.32
CA PHE A 421 29.12 19.73 6.45
C PHE A 421 28.08 19.37 7.51
N GLY A 422 28.12 18.14 8.00
CA GLY A 422 27.22 17.73 9.06
C GLY A 422 27.13 16.23 9.22
N TRP A 423 27.00 15.81 10.47
CA TRP A 423 26.71 14.43 10.83
C TRP A 423 25.99 14.40 12.17
N PHE A 424 25.24 13.34 12.39
CA PHE A 424 24.63 13.02 13.67
C PHE A 424 24.73 11.51 13.92
N LEU A 425 25.10 11.17 15.14
CA LEU A 425 25.21 9.84 15.67
C LEU A 425 24.34 9.73 16.91
N ARG A 426 23.61 8.63 17.00
CA ARG A 426 22.84 8.26 18.18
C ARG A 426 23.17 6.83 18.56
N GLY A 427 23.47 6.62 19.82
CA GLY A 427 23.82 5.31 20.35
C GLY A 427 23.30 5.08 21.76
N GLN A 428 23.69 3.97 22.34
CA GLN A 428 23.39 3.59 23.71
C GLN A 428 24.65 3.06 24.37
N VAL A 429 25.00 3.61 25.53
CA VAL A 429 26.13 3.18 26.36
C VAL A 429 25.63 2.94 27.78
N GLY A 430 25.88 1.74 28.33
CA GLY A 430 25.46 1.40 29.70
C GLY A 430 23.95 1.59 29.94
N GLY A 431 23.13 1.33 28.91
CA GLY A 431 21.69 1.53 28.94
C GLY A 431 21.22 2.98 28.74
N ARG A 432 22.13 3.96 28.67
CA ARG A 432 21.82 5.38 28.46
C ARG A 432 22.00 5.77 26.99
N GLU A 433 21.04 6.52 26.46
CA GLU A 433 21.12 7.02 25.09
C GLU A 433 22.12 8.18 24.99
N THR A 434 23.06 8.08 24.06
CA THR A 434 24.07 9.10 23.75
C THR A 434 23.78 9.70 22.38
N HIS A 435 24.12 10.98 22.21
CA HIS A 435 23.97 11.68 20.95
C HIS A 435 25.17 12.60 20.71
N CYS A 436 25.72 12.52 19.50
CA CYS A 436 26.85 13.34 19.06
C CYS A 436 26.49 13.93 17.69
N PHE A 437 26.84 15.18 17.46
CA PHE A 437 26.58 15.84 16.19
C PHE A 437 27.63 16.90 15.88
N ASP A 438 27.73 17.24 14.62
CA ASP A 438 28.63 18.30 14.16
C ASP A 438 28.12 19.69 14.56
N SER A 439 28.67 20.23 15.65
CA SER A 439 28.37 21.59 16.14
C SER A 439 28.70 22.72 15.15
N THR A 440 29.48 22.46 14.10
CA THR A 440 29.85 23.48 13.09
C THR A 440 28.77 23.68 12.04
N SER A 441 27.87 22.71 11.84
CA SER A 441 26.72 22.80 10.94
C SER A 441 25.59 23.65 11.53
N SER A 442 24.72 24.23 10.69
CA SER A 442 23.55 24.98 11.19
C SER A 442 22.58 24.07 11.95
N ALA A 443 22.38 22.84 11.46
CA ALA A 443 21.59 21.83 12.15
C ALA A 443 22.18 21.47 13.53
N GLY A 444 23.51 21.33 13.63
CA GLY A 444 24.18 21.05 14.88
C GLY A 444 24.15 22.20 15.88
N ARG A 445 24.23 23.46 15.42
CA ARG A 445 23.99 24.63 16.28
C ARG A 445 22.57 24.63 16.84
N ALA A 446 21.57 24.35 16.01
CA ALA A 446 20.17 24.26 16.43
C ALA A 446 19.95 23.09 17.41
N ALA A 447 20.54 21.93 17.15
CA ALA A 447 20.53 20.79 18.05
C ALA A 447 21.18 21.11 19.41
N GLY A 448 22.30 21.85 19.41
CA GLY A 448 22.96 22.33 20.63
C GLY A 448 22.07 23.26 21.46
N LEU A 449 21.38 24.21 20.83
CA LEU A 449 20.44 25.10 21.51
C LEU A 449 19.24 24.34 22.10
N LEU A 450 18.72 23.34 21.39
CA LEU A 450 17.65 22.48 21.91
C LEU A 450 18.14 21.64 23.10
N ALA A 451 19.34 21.06 23.00
CA ALA A 451 19.94 20.30 24.10
C ALA A 451 20.13 21.16 25.37
N GLN A 452 20.56 22.42 25.22
CA GLN A 452 20.65 23.38 26.33
C GLN A 452 19.28 23.65 26.99
N ASN A 453 18.18 23.54 26.25
CA ASN A 453 16.82 23.70 26.74
C ASN A 453 16.19 22.37 27.21
N ARG A 454 17.02 21.42 27.70
CA ARG A 454 16.60 20.10 28.18
C ARG A 454 15.76 19.34 27.14
N LYS A 455 16.10 19.45 25.86
CA LYS A 455 15.49 18.64 24.79
C LYS A 455 16.47 17.54 24.38
N GLN A 456 15.99 16.31 24.29
CA GLN A 456 16.76 15.18 23.79
C GLN A 456 16.59 15.07 22.29
N ILE A 457 17.68 15.23 21.54
CA ILE A 457 17.68 15.08 20.08
C ILE A 457 17.59 13.61 19.72
N LYS A 458 16.65 13.26 18.85
CA LYS A 458 16.37 11.88 18.42
C LYS A 458 16.83 11.60 17.01
N CYS A 459 16.76 12.59 16.12
CA CYS A 459 17.24 12.47 14.74
C CYS A 459 17.48 13.84 14.13
N ILE A 460 18.41 13.93 13.18
CA ILE A 460 18.66 15.12 12.36
C ILE A 460 18.63 14.69 10.89
N TYR A 461 17.73 15.26 10.10
CA TYR A 461 17.70 15.06 8.66
C TYR A 461 18.32 16.29 7.99
N PHE A 462 19.33 16.08 7.16
CA PHE A 462 20.06 17.13 6.45
C PHE A 462 19.55 17.24 5.01
N GLY A 463 19.32 18.47 4.55
CA GLY A 463 19.12 18.79 3.14
C GLY A 463 20.45 18.86 2.39
N ASP A 464 20.39 19.26 1.13
CA ASP A 464 21.54 19.43 0.25
C ASP A 464 22.41 20.65 0.62
N ASP A 465 21.85 21.67 1.27
CA ASP A 465 22.57 22.80 1.86
C ASP A 465 22.74 22.68 3.39
N ASP A 466 23.63 23.49 3.99
CA ASP A 466 23.84 23.50 5.45
C ASP A 466 22.65 24.13 6.20
N GLU A 467 21.79 24.87 5.50
CA GLU A 467 20.69 25.64 6.09
C GLU A 467 19.37 24.87 6.14
N THR A 468 19.28 23.73 5.45
CA THR A 468 18.06 22.94 5.32
C THR A 468 18.17 21.72 6.20
N PHE A 469 17.32 21.65 7.23
CA PHE A 469 17.29 20.49 8.10
C PHE A 469 15.94 20.31 8.80
N ILE A 470 15.71 19.08 9.26
CA ILE A 470 14.60 18.72 10.15
C ILE A 470 15.17 18.01 11.37
N LEU A 471 14.87 18.52 12.56
CA LEU A 471 15.25 17.94 13.84
C LEU A 471 14.03 17.29 14.49
N ARG A 472 14.20 16.06 14.96
CA ARG A 472 13.26 15.41 15.88
C ARG A 472 13.81 15.43 17.29
N PHE A 473 12.97 15.79 18.26
CA PHE A 473 13.36 15.80 19.66
C PHE A 473 12.23 15.38 20.61
N LYS A 474 12.60 15.08 21.86
CA LYS A 474 11.70 14.83 22.99
C LYS A 474 12.05 15.79 24.13
N ASP A 475 11.06 16.22 24.89
CA ASP A 475 11.27 17.03 26.08
C ASP A 475 11.77 16.14 27.22
N LEU A 476 12.83 16.54 27.92
CA LEU A 476 13.25 15.89 29.16
C LEU A 476 12.48 16.52 30.32
N GLU A 477 11.82 15.69 31.12
CA GLU A 477 11.12 16.10 32.35
C GLU A 477 12.10 16.66 33.39
#